data_AF-A0A1L5KFD1-F1
#
_entry.id   AF-A0A1L5KFD1-F1
#
_cell.length_a   1.000
_cell.length_b   1.000
_cell.length_c   1.000
_cell.angle_alpha   90.00
_cell.angle_beta   90.00
_cell.angle_gamma   90.00
#
_symmetry.space_group_name_H-M   'P 1'
#
loop_
_entity.id
_entity.type
_entity.pdbx_description
1 polymer ?
#
loop_
_entity_poly.entity_id
_entity_poly.type
_entity_poly.pdbx_seq_one_letter_code
_entity_poly.pdbx_strand_id
1 'polypeptide(L)'
;MQEFSFGEMIFPEVYEKRRRKKGELIYCSVVFDNGLKTYYYRTEDDSLDAGDDVVVPAGSDNHLSIAKIVKVEYFAPADVPFPIEKTKVILRRCTEDDYNEIG
;
A
#
# COMPACT_ATOMS: atom_id res chain seq x y z
N MET A 1 -4.05 6.45 27.40
CA MET A 1 -3.24 6.28 26.18
C MET A 1 -3.55 4.90 25.66
N GLN A 2 -4.14 4.77 24.48
CA GLN A 2 -4.58 3.47 24.01
C GLN A 2 -3.42 2.82 23.24
N GLU A 3 -2.65 2.04 23.97
CA GLU A 3 -1.64 1.13 23.43
C GLU A 3 -2.39 -0.07 22.84
N PHE A 4 -2.22 -0.31 21.54
CA PHE A 4 -2.72 -1.53 20.93
C PHE A 4 -1.55 -2.49 20.76
N SER A 5 -1.58 -3.51 21.62
CA SER A 5 -0.74 -4.70 21.63
C SER A 5 -0.70 -5.37 20.26
N PHE A 6 0.51 -5.57 19.73
CA PHE A 6 0.83 -6.33 18.52
C PHE A 6 0.74 -7.85 18.79
N GLY A 7 -0.38 -8.30 19.37
CA GLY A 7 -0.60 -9.68 19.80
C GLY A 7 -1.68 -10.45 19.02
N GLU A 8 -2.53 -9.77 18.24
CA GLU A 8 -3.70 -10.40 17.61
C GLU A 8 -4.07 -9.75 16.27
N MET A 9 -3.17 -9.73 15.28
CA MET A 9 -3.62 -9.61 13.88
C MET A 9 -3.55 -10.98 13.23
N ILE A 10 -4.56 -11.77 13.59
CA ILE A 10 -4.97 -12.96 12.88
C ILE A 10 -5.03 -12.59 11.38
N PHE A 11 -4.45 -13.41 10.51
CA PHE A 11 -4.79 -13.44 9.09
C PHE A 11 -5.83 -14.57 8.86
N PRO A 12 -7.14 -14.39 9.14
CA PRO A 12 -8.09 -15.49 8.96
C PRO A 12 -8.77 -15.48 7.57
N GLU A 13 -8.80 -14.34 6.89
CA GLU A 13 -9.58 -14.12 5.67
C GLU A 13 -8.70 -13.25 4.80
N VAL A 14 -8.04 -13.78 3.75
CA VAL A 14 -8.59 -13.72 2.39
C VAL A 14 -9.77 -12.75 2.34
N TYR A 15 -9.52 -11.46 2.56
CA TYR A 15 -10.48 -10.40 2.26
C TYR A 15 -11.00 -10.73 0.86
N GLU A 16 -12.30 -11.03 0.74
CA GLU A 16 -12.94 -11.29 -0.55
C GLU A 16 -12.38 -10.29 -1.55
N LYS A 17 -11.64 -10.79 -2.55
CA LYS A 17 -10.95 -9.96 -3.52
C LYS A 17 -12.01 -9.26 -4.36
N ARG A 18 -12.49 -8.13 -3.86
CA ARG A 18 -13.46 -7.29 -4.52
C ARG A 18 -12.85 -6.94 -5.87
N ARG A 19 -13.50 -7.31 -6.96
CA ARG A 19 -13.02 -6.87 -8.28
C ARG A 19 -13.26 -5.38 -8.42
N ARG A 20 -12.22 -4.65 -8.83
CA ARG A 20 -12.30 -3.23 -9.19
C ARG A 20 -13.43 -3.02 -10.20
N LYS A 21 -14.34 -2.08 -9.93
CA LYS A 21 -15.32 -1.64 -10.93
C LYS A 21 -14.70 -0.57 -11.84
N LYS A 22 -15.23 -0.44 -13.06
CA LYS A 22 -14.78 0.57 -14.02
C LYS A 22 -14.91 1.97 -13.40
N GLY A 23 -13.81 2.73 -13.41
CA GLY A 23 -13.76 4.10 -12.89
C GLY A 23 -13.37 4.22 -11.41
N GLU A 24 -13.21 3.10 -10.68
CA GLU A 24 -12.70 3.14 -9.30
C GLU A 24 -11.17 3.34 -9.29
N LEU A 25 -10.66 3.96 -8.24
CA LEU A 25 -9.24 4.14 -7.96
C LEU A 25 -8.76 3.03 -7.03
N ILE A 26 -7.53 2.58 -7.24
CA ILE A 26 -6.90 1.56 -6.41
C ILE A 26 -6.05 2.26 -5.36
N TYR A 27 -6.35 2.00 -4.09
CA TYR A 27 -5.59 2.48 -2.95
C TYR A 27 -5.01 1.28 -2.22
N CYS A 28 -3.69 1.27 -2.06
CA CYS A 28 -2.95 0.27 -1.32
C CYS A 28 -2.50 0.87 0.00
N SER A 29 -2.85 0.21 1.10
CA SER A 29 -2.23 0.46 2.40
C SER A 29 -0.92 -0.30 2.46
N VAL A 30 0.18 0.40 2.69
CA VAL A 30 1.52 -0.18 2.78
C VAL A 30 2.14 0.05 4.14
N VAL A 31 2.97 -0.88 4.58
CA VAL A 31 3.84 -0.75 5.76
C VAL A 31 5.30 -0.77 5.33
N PHE A 32 6.12 0.03 5.99
CA PHE A 32 7.57 -0.01 5.86
C PHE A 32 8.14 -0.90 6.95
N ASP A 33 9.33 -1.47 6.74
CA ASP A 33 9.98 -2.41 7.68
C ASP A 33 10.09 -1.84 9.12
N ASN A 34 10.29 -0.52 9.22
CA ASN A 34 10.39 0.19 10.51
C ASN A 34 9.06 0.71 11.08
N GLY A 35 7.91 0.34 10.51
CA GLY A 35 6.64 1.04 10.72
C GLY A 35 5.52 0.21 11.35
N LEU A 36 4.96 0.69 12.47
CA LEU A 36 3.63 0.28 12.97
C LEU A 36 2.48 1.01 12.27
N LYS A 37 2.79 1.93 11.34
CA LYS A 37 1.81 2.77 10.65
C LYS A 37 1.67 2.34 9.20
N THR A 38 0.43 2.30 8.73
CA THR A 38 0.12 2.14 7.32
C THR A 38 0.03 3.49 6.61
N TYR A 39 0.40 3.50 5.35
CA TYR A 39 0.32 4.67 4.48
C TYR A 39 -0.43 4.32 3.21
N TYR A 40 -1.29 5.24 2.75
CA TYR A 40 -2.01 5.06 1.50
C TYR A 40 -1.16 5.48 0.30
N TYR A 41 -1.07 4.59 -0.67
CA TYR A 41 -0.54 4.86 -2.00
C TYR A 41 -1.57 4.47 -3.06
N ARG A 42 -1.49 5.08 -4.23
CA ARG A 42 -2.34 4.74 -5.36
C ARG A 42 -1.59 3.92 -6.39
N THR A 43 -2.33 3.12 -7.14
CA THR A 43 -1.78 2.39 -8.30
C THR A 43 -2.84 2.31 -9.39
N GLU A 44 -2.38 2.09 -10.62
CA GLU A 44 -3.24 1.66 -11.73
C GLU A 44 -3.10 0.16 -12.02
N ASP A 45 -2.07 -0.49 -11.45
CA ASP A 45 -1.83 -1.92 -11.56
C ASP A 45 -2.77 -2.68 -10.60
N ASP A 46 -3.75 -3.38 -11.18
CA ASP A 46 -4.68 -4.22 -10.43
C ASP A 46 -4.17 -5.65 -10.18
N SER A 47 -2.94 -5.95 -10.63
CA SER A 47 -2.28 -7.23 -10.36
C SER A 47 -1.59 -7.24 -9.00
N LEU A 48 -1.38 -6.08 -8.36
CA LEU A 48 -0.88 -5.94 -7.00
C LEU A 48 -1.91 -6.40 -5.96
N ASP A 49 -1.44 -7.14 -4.96
CA ASP A 49 -2.27 -7.68 -3.87
C ASP A 49 -1.61 -7.47 -2.50
N ALA A 50 -2.35 -7.77 -1.43
CA ALA A 50 -1.76 -7.80 -0.10
C ALA A 50 -0.68 -8.88 -0.02
N GLY A 51 0.46 -8.54 0.58
CA GLY A 51 1.65 -9.37 0.65
C GLY A 51 2.72 -9.01 -0.38
N ASP A 52 2.37 -8.35 -1.49
CA ASP A 52 3.35 -7.86 -2.48
C ASP A 52 4.25 -6.78 -1.86
N ASP A 53 5.55 -6.89 -2.14
CA ASP A 53 6.50 -5.83 -1.89
C ASP A 53 6.54 -4.88 -3.10
N VAL A 54 6.58 -3.58 -2.83
CA VAL A 54 6.50 -2.53 -3.83
C VAL A 54 7.49 -1.42 -3.57
N VAL A 55 7.94 -0.77 -4.63
CA VAL A 55 8.80 0.41 -4.57
C VAL A 55 7.94 1.66 -4.58
N VAL A 56 8.13 2.50 -3.57
CA VAL A 56 7.37 3.73 -3.36
C VAL A 56 8.29 4.91 -3.04
N PRO A 57 7.92 6.15 -3.40
CA PRO A 57 8.61 7.34 -2.93
C PRO A 57 8.22 7.66 -1.48
N ALA A 58 9.21 7.77 -0.60
CA ALA A 58 9.02 8.04 0.82
C ALA A 58 9.60 9.41 1.24
N GLY A 59 9.02 9.97 2.31
CA GLY A 59 9.41 11.26 2.86
C GLY A 59 9.18 12.46 1.92
N SER A 60 9.72 13.61 2.32
CA SER A 60 9.66 14.85 1.55
C SER A 60 10.63 14.87 0.37
N ASP A 61 11.73 14.14 0.48
CA ASP A 61 12.76 14.04 -0.56
C ASP A 61 12.38 13.06 -1.69
N ASN A 62 11.31 12.26 -1.50
CA ASN A 62 10.90 11.20 -2.43
C ASN A 62 11.99 10.14 -2.68
N HIS A 63 12.81 9.85 -1.67
CA HIS A 63 13.74 8.72 -1.75
C HIS A 63 12.94 7.43 -1.97
N LEU A 64 13.50 6.51 -2.75
CA LEU A 64 12.86 5.23 -3.00
C LEU A 64 12.94 4.38 -1.74
N SER A 65 11.88 3.61 -1.48
CA SER A 65 11.81 2.67 -0.38
C SER A 65 10.95 1.48 -0.75
N ILE A 66 11.30 0.33 -0.19
CA ILE A 66 10.51 -0.88 -0.29
C ILE A 66 9.46 -0.86 0.83
N ALA A 67 8.22 -1.14 0.46
CA ALA A 67 7.10 -1.26 1.38
C ALA A 67 6.26 -2.49 1.04
N LYS A 68 5.67 -3.12 2.05
CA LYS A 68 4.78 -4.27 1.88
C LYS A 68 3.33 -3.82 1.85
N ILE A 69 2.57 -4.24 0.85
CA ILE A 69 1.13 -4.01 0.81
C ILE A 69 0.46 -4.87 1.89
N VAL A 70 -0.34 -4.26 2.76
CA VAL A 70 -1.14 -4.98 3.77
C VAL A 70 -2.63 -5.00 3.44
N LYS A 71 -3.09 -4.09 2.57
CA LYS A 71 -4.49 -4.03 2.15
C LYS A 71 -4.62 -3.33 0.79
N VAL A 72 -5.49 -3.84 -0.07
CA VAL A 72 -5.89 -3.19 -1.33
C VAL A 72 -7.37 -2.85 -1.25
N GLU A 73 -7.70 -1.60 -1.55
CA GLU A 73 -9.06 -1.06 -1.48
C GLU A 73 -9.40 -0.30 -2.78
N TYR A 74 -10.68 -0.31 -3.14
CA TYR A 74 -11.19 0.36 -4.33
C TYR A 74 -12.20 1.43 -3.95
N PHE A 75 -11.94 2.67 -4.38
CA PHE A 75 -12.75 3.82 -4.06
C PHE A 75 -13.26 4.50 -5.33
N ALA A 76 -14.50 4.98 -5.31
CA ALA A 76 -14.92 5.97 -6.28
C ALA A 76 -14.11 7.27 -6.05
N PRO A 77 -13.87 8.09 -7.09
CA PRO A 77 -13.08 9.32 -6.98
C PRO A 77 -13.65 10.33 -5.96
N ALA A 78 -14.96 10.28 -5.70
CA ALA A 78 -15.62 11.12 -4.70
C ALA A 78 -15.51 10.60 -3.25
N ASP A 79 -15.17 9.32 -3.08
CA ASP A 79 -15.18 8.61 -1.79
C ASP A 79 -13.77 8.23 -1.32
N VAL A 80 -12.73 8.82 -1.93
CA VAL A 80 -11.33 8.51 -1.61
C VAL A 80 -10.99 8.90 -0.16
N PRO A 81 -10.20 8.06 0.55
CA PRO A 81 -9.81 8.35 1.93
C PRO A 81 -8.86 9.54 2.03
N PHE A 82 -8.08 9.78 0.97
CA PHE A 82 -7.17 10.91 0.84
C PHE A 82 -7.31 11.55 -0.54
N PRO A 83 -7.08 12.86 -0.67
CA PRO A 83 -7.14 13.52 -1.98
C PRO A 83 -6.16 12.88 -2.96
N ILE A 84 -6.64 12.64 -4.18
CA ILE A 84 -5.88 12.06 -5.30
C ILE A 84 -4.55 12.81 -5.50
N GLU A 85 -4.59 14.14 -5.52
CA GLU A 85 -3.43 15.02 -5.71
C GLU A 85 -2.37 14.93 -4.60
N LYS A 86 -2.78 14.55 -3.38
CA LYS A 86 -1.88 14.45 -2.22
C LYS A 86 -1.36 13.04 -1.99
N THR A 87 -2.02 12.04 -2.59
CA THR A 87 -1.67 10.65 -2.40
C THR A 87 -0.64 10.23 -3.44
N LYS A 88 0.55 9.85 -2.95
CA LYS A 88 1.65 9.33 -3.76
C LYS A 88 1.27 8.02 -4.46
N VAL A 89 2.02 7.66 -5.49
CA VAL A 89 1.77 6.46 -6.31
C VAL A 89 2.81 5.37 -6.04
N ILE A 90 2.40 4.11 -6.17
CA ILE A 90 3.32 2.98 -6.28
C ILE A 90 4.01 3.08 -7.63
N LEU A 91 5.34 2.95 -7.64
CA LEU A 91 6.13 3.03 -8.87
C LEU A 91 6.14 1.69 -9.60
N ARG A 92 6.38 0.60 -8.86
CA ARG A 92 6.42 -0.76 -9.40
C ARG A 92 6.34 -1.81 -8.28
N ARG A 93 6.03 -3.05 -8.68
CA ARG A 93 6.31 -4.24 -7.86
C ARG A 93 7.82 -4.34 -7.64
N CYS A 94 8.21 -4.65 -6.41
CA CYS A 94 9.61 -4.85 -6.03
C CYS A 94 10.16 -6.11 -6.70
N THR A 95 11.40 -6.02 -7.20
CA THR A 95 12.16 -7.16 -7.72
C THR A 95 13.34 -7.49 -6.80
N GLU A 96 14.07 -8.58 -7.08
CA GLU A 96 15.29 -8.92 -6.34
C GLU A 96 16.38 -7.85 -6.47
N ASP A 97 16.45 -7.18 -7.61
CA ASP A 97 17.38 -6.08 -7.87
C ASP A 97 17.10 -4.87 -6.96
N ASP A 98 15.81 -4.54 -6.77
CA ASP A 98 15.38 -3.48 -5.86
C ASP A 98 15.85 -3.73 -4.42
N TYR A 99 15.81 -4.98 -3.95
CA TYR A 99 16.31 -5.32 -2.62
C TYR A 99 17.82 -5.09 -2.47
N ASN A 100 18.60 -5.22 -3.55
CA ASN A 100 20.04 -4.97 -3.52
C ASN A 100 20.38 -3.48 -3.62
N GLU A 101 19.54 -2.69 -4.31
CA GLU A 101 19.79 -1.26 -4.55
C GLU A 101 19.16 -0.33 -3.50
N ILE A 102 18.01 -0.69 -2.95
CA ILE A 102 17.16 0.16 -2.10
C ILE A 102 17.05 -0.37 -0.66
N GLY A 103 17.11 -1.70 -0.49
CA GLY A 103 16.87 -2.40 0.78
C GLY A 103 17.92 -2.17 1.87
#